data_AF-A0A0L7R3C2-F1
#
_entry.id   AF-A0A0L7R3C2-F1
#
_cell.length_a   1.000
_cell.length_b   1.000
_cell.length_c   1.000
_cell.angle_alpha   90.00
_cell.angle_beta   90.00
_cell.angle_gamma   90.00
#
_symmetry.space_group_name_H-M   'P 1'
#
loop_
_entity.id
_entity.type
_entity.pdbx_description
1 polymer ?
#
loop_
_entity_poly.entity_id
_entity_poly.type
_entity_poly.pdbx_seq_one_letter_code
_entity_poly.pdbx_strand_id
1 'polypeptide(L)'
;MDPRKKHRKLKTANPAEILRSHQRDDDFIKHLREKVVDALQLLAKQKGLLPLIHSNIPYKLIYFFFTSGMGNQTLGEEYTGIVQANLDAHKVPTLFARMLAVILECFGERVLLRLLKRLELSVNSPDSELTPAAAMFLNSFISKMYTTIPILILVHKGLFYMFGRYYSLGKRAAGVDYAKVYGRRPTDTISWGLRLLGIVTLVQCALKMWRNSNSENDTDKYLKADEKHSKLECRLCLERMSTTTTPCGHLFCWSCLTDWLNSKPQCPLCREHVVPSRIVHVMNL
;
A
#
# COMPACT_ATOMS: atom_id res chain seq x y z
N MET A 1 -43.96 -27.64 -14.02
CA MET A 1 -42.84 -27.06 -14.77
C MET A 1 -43.03 -25.56 -14.79
N ASP A 2 -42.26 -24.81 -14.00
CA ASP A 2 -42.47 -23.38 -13.73
C ASP A 2 -41.45 -22.53 -14.53
N PRO A 3 -41.86 -21.42 -15.18
CA PRO A 3 -41.12 -20.83 -16.28
C PRO A 3 -40.05 -19.86 -15.76
N ARG A 4 -38.80 -20.09 -16.21
CA ARG A 4 -37.72 -19.10 -16.38
C ARG A 4 -37.65 -18.01 -15.29
N LYS A 5 -37.06 -18.36 -14.13
CA LYS A 5 -36.38 -17.37 -13.28
C LYS A 5 -35.33 -16.67 -14.16
N LYS A 6 -35.63 -15.48 -14.67
CA LYS A 6 -34.63 -14.57 -15.25
C LYS A 6 -33.63 -14.28 -14.13
N HIS A 7 -32.51 -14.99 -14.11
CA HIS A 7 -31.40 -14.67 -13.20
C HIS A 7 -31.01 -13.23 -13.46
N ARG A 8 -31.35 -12.35 -12.52
CA ARG A 8 -30.99 -10.93 -12.55
C ARG A 8 -29.46 -10.89 -12.62
N LYS A 9 -28.89 -10.52 -13.77
CA LYS A 9 -27.43 -10.51 -13.97
C LYS A 9 -26.80 -9.74 -12.81
N LEU A 10 -25.91 -10.40 -12.06
CA LEU A 10 -25.13 -9.78 -11.01
C LEU A 10 -24.37 -8.60 -11.62
N LYS A 11 -24.65 -7.41 -11.11
CA LYS A 11 -23.98 -6.19 -11.57
C LYS A 11 -22.58 -6.18 -10.99
N THR A 12 -21.57 -6.01 -11.84
CA THR A 12 -20.18 -5.86 -11.39
C THR A 12 -20.00 -4.51 -10.70
N ALA A 13 -19.10 -4.47 -9.72
CA ALA A 13 -18.68 -3.22 -9.11
C ALA A 13 -17.82 -2.40 -10.08
N ASN A 14 -17.99 -1.08 -10.07
CA ASN A 14 -17.15 -0.18 -10.87
C ASN A 14 -15.80 0.06 -10.17
N PRO A 15 -14.72 0.41 -10.92
CA PRO A 15 -13.41 0.68 -10.32
C PRO A 15 -13.45 1.73 -9.22
N ALA A 16 -14.27 2.78 -9.36
CA ALA A 16 -14.45 3.83 -8.35
C ALA A 16 -15.13 3.33 -7.06
N GLU A 17 -15.95 2.29 -7.13
CA GLU A 17 -16.60 1.69 -5.96
C GLU A 17 -15.59 0.81 -5.23
N ILE A 18 -14.87 -0.04 -5.95
CA ILE A 18 -13.81 -0.89 -5.38
C ILE A 18 -12.70 -0.02 -4.76
N LEU A 19 -12.30 1.05 -5.43
CA LEU A 19 -11.28 1.97 -4.92
C LEU A 19 -11.71 2.66 -3.62
N ARG A 20 -12.94 3.20 -3.57
CA ARG A 20 -13.47 3.85 -2.36
C ARG A 20 -13.70 2.87 -1.22
N SER A 21 -14.11 1.64 -1.53
CA SER A 21 -14.19 0.56 -0.55
C SER A 21 -12.82 0.31 0.08
N HIS A 22 -11.80 0.12 -0.76
CA HIS A 22 -10.43 -0.14 -0.29
C HIS A 22 -9.87 1.03 0.53
N GLN A 23 -10.05 2.27 0.07
CA GLN A 23 -9.65 3.48 0.80
C GLN A 23 -10.33 3.57 2.16
N ARG A 24 -11.64 3.29 2.23
CA ARG A 24 -12.39 3.35 3.48
C ARG A 24 -11.90 2.31 4.50
N ASP A 25 -11.58 1.11 4.03
CA ASP A 25 -10.98 0.07 4.87
C ASP A 25 -9.60 0.50 5.39
N ASP A 26 -8.74 1.03 4.52
CA ASP A 26 -7.40 1.50 4.91
C ASP A 26 -7.47 2.68 5.89
N ASP A 27 -8.40 3.63 5.72
CA ASP A 27 -8.61 4.75 6.63
C ASP A 27 -9.03 4.27 8.02
N PHE A 28 -9.95 3.29 8.09
CA PHE A 28 -10.36 2.71 9.36
C PHE A 28 -9.23 1.97 10.05
N ILE A 29 -8.45 1.17 9.31
CA ILE A 29 -7.29 0.45 9.84
C ILE A 29 -6.24 1.44 10.37
N LYS A 30 -6.01 2.54 9.67
CA LYS A 30 -5.09 3.61 10.09
C LYS A 30 -5.58 4.25 11.39
N HIS A 31 -6.88 4.53 11.49
CA HIS A 31 -7.49 5.07 12.70
C HIS A 31 -7.39 4.10 13.87
N LEU A 32 -7.66 2.81 13.65
CA LEU A 32 -7.53 1.76 14.65
C LEU A 32 -6.10 1.68 15.18
N ARG A 33 -5.11 1.69 14.29
CA ARG A 33 -3.69 1.73 14.66
C ARG A 33 -3.38 2.94 15.53
N GLU A 34 -3.81 4.14 15.13
CA GLU A 34 -3.55 5.37 15.89
C GLU A 34 -4.11 5.27 17.32
N LYS A 35 -5.36 4.82 17.48
CA LYS A 35 -5.98 4.62 18.79
C LYS A 35 -5.25 3.59 19.66
N VAL A 36 -4.83 2.47 19.08
CA VAL A 36 -4.12 1.42 19.81
C VAL A 36 -2.70 1.87 20.18
N VAL A 37 -2.00 2.53 19.27
CA VAL A 37 -0.68 3.12 19.54
C VAL A 37 -0.80 4.12 20.69
N ASP A 38 -1.75 5.05 20.64
CA ASP A 38 -1.96 6.05 21.71
C ASP A 38 -2.29 5.39 23.06
N ALA A 39 -3.12 4.35 23.08
CA ALA A 39 -3.45 3.62 24.31
C ALA A 39 -2.25 2.84 24.87
N LEU A 40 -1.42 2.27 24.00
CA LEU A 40 -0.29 1.44 24.38
C LEU A 40 1.02 2.22 24.53
N GLN A 41 1.07 3.52 24.22
CA GLN A 41 2.27 4.36 24.32
C GLN A 41 2.91 4.31 25.72
N LEU A 42 2.11 4.20 26.77
CA LEU A 42 2.59 4.08 28.15
C LEU A 42 3.25 2.73 28.44
N LEU A 43 2.77 1.65 27.81
CA LEU A 43 3.28 0.27 27.99
C LEU A 43 4.42 -0.06 27.00
N ALA A 44 4.42 0.58 25.83
CA ALA A 44 5.34 0.30 24.73
C ALA A 44 6.74 0.90 24.92
N LYS A 45 6.90 1.93 25.79
CA LYS A 45 8.21 2.50 26.12
C LYS A 45 9.15 1.50 26.82
N GLN A 46 8.61 0.44 27.40
CA GLN A 46 9.34 -0.46 28.30
C GLN A 46 9.72 -1.80 27.66
N LYS A 47 9.23 -2.11 26.46
CA LYS A 47 9.53 -3.36 25.73
C LYS A 47 9.76 -3.02 24.27
N GLY A 48 10.79 -3.60 23.63
CA GLY A 48 11.17 -3.36 22.23
C GLY A 48 10.13 -3.74 21.15
N LEU A 49 8.84 -3.71 21.49
CA LEU A 49 7.69 -4.00 20.63
C LEU A 49 7.27 -2.79 19.76
N LEU A 50 7.92 -1.64 19.92
CA LEU A 50 7.63 -0.40 19.19
C LEU A 50 7.57 -0.59 17.66
N PRO A 51 8.49 -1.33 17.01
CA PRO A 51 8.44 -1.52 15.55
C PRO A 51 7.20 -2.33 15.09
N LEU A 52 6.75 -3.28 15.92
CA LEU A 52 5.59 -4.11 15.61
C LEU A 52 4.30 -3.29 15.75
N ILE A 53 4.19 -2.51 16.84
CA ILE A 53 3.01 -1.68 17.15
C ILE A 53 2.79 -0.58 16.11
N HIS A 54 3.87 -0.05 15.52
CA HIS A 54 3.78 0.98 14.47
C HIS A 54 3.48 0.42 13.07
N SER A 55 3.62 -0.88 12.85
CA SER A 55 3.34 -1.50 11.55
C SER A 55 1.83 -1.64 11.28
N ASN A 56 1.38 -1.47 10.04
CA ASN A 56 -0.05 -1.61 9.67
C ASN A 56 -0.56 -3.05 9.64
N ILE A 57 0.33 -4.01 9.41
CA ILE A 57 -0.01 -5.41 9.17
C ILE A 57 -0.86 -6.04 10.29
N PRO A 58 -0.49 -5.95 11.59
CA PRO A 58 -1.29 -6.57 12.64
C PRO A 58 -2.73 -6.04 12.67
N TYR A 59 -2.91 -4.74 12.46
CA TYR A 59 -4.24 -4.11 12.42
C TYR A 59 -5.04 -4.53 11.17
N LYS A 60 -4.38 -4.67 10.00
CA LYS A 60 -5.01 -5.23 8.80
C LYS A 60 -5.48 -6.67 9.03
N LEU A 61 -4.64 -7.51 9.63
CA LEU A 61 -4.99 -8.90 9.91
C LEU A 61 -6.16 -9.02 10.89
N ILE A 62 -6.14 -8.25 11.99
CA ILE A 62 -7.23 -8.22 12.96
C ILE A 62 -8.52 -7.76 12.28
N TYR A 63 -8.47 -6.65 11.54
CA TYR A 63 -9.63 -6.10 10.83
C TYR A 63 -10.23 -7.09 9.84
N PHE A 64 -9.40 -7.69 8.97
CA PHE A 64 -9.87 -8.64 7.97
C PHE A 64 -10.29 -9.99 8.55
N PHE A 65 -9.76 -10.38 9.71
CA PHE A 65 -10.22 -11.56 10.44
C PHE A 65 -11.68 -11.38 10.89
N PHE A 66 -11.99 -10.28 11.59
CA PHE A 66 -13.34 -10.00 12.09
C PHE A 66 -14.36 -9.61 11.00
N THR A 67 -13.87 -9.18 9.83
CA THR A 67 -14.72 -8.90 8.66
C THR A 67 -14.75 -10.10 7.72
N SER A 68 -13.88 -10.13 6.71
CA SER A 68 -13.85 -11.14 5.65
C SER A 68 -13.65 -12.57 6.16
N GLY A 69 -12.87 -12.78 7.22
CA GLY A 69 -12.62 -14.09 7.82
C GLY A 69 -13.88 -14.69 8.44
N MET A 70 -14.61 -13.91 9.23
CA MET A 70 -15.88 -14.30 9.84
C MET A 70 -17.07 -14.27 8.86
N GLY A 71 -16.85 -13.83 7.62
CA GLY A 71 -17.88 -13.75 6.58
C GLY A 71 -18.77 -12.52 6.67
N ASN A 72 -18.36 -11.52 7.45
CA ASN A 72 -18.98 -10.21 7.48
C ASN A 72 -18.43 -9.34 6.34
N GLN A 73 -19.22 -8.35 5.93
CA GLN A 73 -18.75 -7.31 5.02
C GLN A 73 -17.70 -6.43 5.70
N THR A 74 -16.78 -5.88 4.91
CA THR A 74 -15.91 -4.82 5.40
C THR A 74 -16.67 -3.49 5.45
N LEU A 75 -16.17 -2.51 6.23
CA LEU A 75 -16.74 -1.17 6.27
C LEU A 75 -16.72 -0.49 4.90
N GLY A 76 -15.68 -0.73 4.10
CA GLY A 76 -15.59 -0.26 2.73
C GLY A 76 -16.65 -0.89 1.81
N GLU A 77 -16.87 -2.19 1.97
CA GLU A 77 -17.91 -2.93 1.23
C GLU A 77 -19.28 -2.36 1.53
N GLU A 78 -19.59 -2.15 2.80
CA GLU A 78 -20.85 -1.54 3.25
C GLU A 78 -21.01 -0.10 2.77
N TYR A 79 -19.94 0.71 2.89
CA TYR A 79 -19.91 2.12 2.48
C TYR A 79 -20.22 2.31 0.98
N THR A 80 -19.76 1.38 0.14
CA THR A 80 -19.97 1.46 -1.31
C THR A 80 -21.09 0.55 -1.82
N GLY A 81 -21.68 -0.28 -0.96
CA GLY A 81 -22.73 -1.23 -1.30
C GLY A 81 -22.27 -2.34 -2.25
N ILE A 82 -21.00 -2.76 -2.13
CA ILE A 82 -20.41 -3.86 -2.90
C ILE A 82 -20.15 -5.05 -1.98
N VAL A 83 -20.10 -6.26 -2.55
CA VAL A 83 -19.86 -7.50 -1.79
C VAL A 83 -18.89 -8.38 -2.54
N GLN A 84 -18.02 -9.08 -1.80
CA GLN A 84 -17.11 -10.06 -2.39
C GLN A 84 -17.88 -11.15 -3.13
N ALA A 85 -17.53 -11.35 -4.39
CA ALA A 85 -18.16 -12.31 -5.30
C ALA A 85 -17.11 -12.90 -6.23
N ASN A 86 -17.23 -14.18 -6.56
CA ASN A 86 -16.60 -14.73 -7.75
C ASN A 86 -17.59 -14.55 -8.90
N LEU A 87 -17.32 -13.59 -9.77
CA LEU A 87 -18.21 -13.24 -10.88
C LEU A 87 -18.29 -14.35 -11.94
N ASP A 88 -17.21 -15.09 -12.15
CA ASP A 88 -17.16 -16.18 -13.14
C ASP A 88 -17.96 -17.40 -12.65
N ALA A 89 -17.82 -17.73 -11.36
CA ALA A 89 -18.52 -18.85 -10.73
C ALA A 89 -19.92 -18.48 -10.23
N HIS A 90 -20.30 -17.19 -10.27
CA HIS A 90 -21.54 -16.65 -9.70
C HIS A 90 -21.80 -17.07 -8.23
N LYS A 91 -20.75 -17.11 -7.41
CA LYS A 91 -20.80 -17.58 -6.03
C LYS A 91 -20.05 -16.64 -5.09
N VAL A 92 -20.38 -16.70 -3.80
CA VAL A 92 -19.59 -16.05 -2.75
C VAL A 92 -18.23 -16.76 -2.67
N PRO A 93 -17.09 -16.04 -2.58
CA PRO A 93 -15.78 -16.67 -2.45
C PRO A 93 -15.69 -17.52 -1.19
N THR A 94 -14.95 -18.63 -1.28
CA THR A 94 -14.71 -19.50 -0.13
C THR A 94 -13.90 -18.78 0.95
N LEU A 95 -14.02 -19.23 2.20
CA LEU A 95 -13.20 -18.71 3.30
C LEU A 95 -11.70 -18.72 2.93
N PHE A 96 -11.23 -19.82 2.35
CA PHE A 96 -9.85 -19.96 1.90
C PHE A 96 -9.44 -18.87 0.90
N ALA A 97 -10.26 -18.62 -0.14
CA ALA A 97 -9.98 -17.58 -1.13
C ALA A 97 -9.88 -16.18 -0.49
N ARG A 98 -10.81 -15.85 0.42
CA ARG A 98 -10.79 -14.56 1.13
C ARG A 98 -9.54 -14.42 1.99
N MET A 99 -9.18 -15.46 2.75
CA MET A 99 -7.99 -15.44 3.60
C MET A 99 -6.71 -15.38 2.78
N LEU A 100 -6.63 -16.13 1.67
CA LEU A 100 -5.50 -16.08 0.75
C LEU A 100 -5.33 -14.68 0.16
N ALA A 101 -6.42 -14.00 -0.24
CA ALA A 101 -6.38 -12.64 -0.73
C ALA A 101 -5.78 -11.67 0.31
N VAL A 102 -6.23 -11.76 1.57
CA VAL A 102 -5.74 -10.94 2.68
C VAL A 102 -4.25 -11.21 2.98
N ILE A 103 -3.85 -12.48 3.01
CA ILE A 103 -2.46 -12.88 3.26
C ILE A 103 -1.55 -12.37 2.16
N LEU A 104 -1.93 -12.55 0.89
CA LEU A 104 -1.15 -12.07 -0.26
C LEU A 104 -1.09 -10.54 -0.30
N GLU A 105 -2.15 -9.84 0.11
CA GLU A 105 -2.14 -8.38 0.20
C GLU A 105 -1.22 -7.86 1.32
N CYS A 106 -1.18 -8.54 2.47
CA CYS A 106 -0.34 -8.12 3.60
C CYS A 106 1.14 -8.52 3.45
N PHE A 107 1.40 -9.70 2.87
CA PHE A 107 2.72 -10.34 2.90
C PHE A 107 3.30 -10.65 1.53
N GLY A 108 2.51 -10.65 0.45
CA GLY A 108 2.92 -11.18 -0.86
C GLY A 108 4.20 -10.55 -1.39
N GLU A 109 4.26 -9.22 -1.46
CA GLU A 109 5.44 -8.50 -1.93
C GLU A 109 6.65 -8.73 -1.02
N ARG A 110 6.46 -8.62 0.31
CA ARG A 110 7.54 -8.80 1.29
C ARG A 110 8.14 -10.21 1.24
N VAL A 111 7.29 -11.22 1.11
CA VAL A 111 7.70 -12.62 0.99
C VAL A 111 8.44 -12.83 -0.33
N LEU A 112 7.92 -12.30 -1.44
CA LEU A 112 8.57 -12.40 -2.75
C LEU A 112 9.98 -11.80 -2.74
N LEU A 113 10.14 -10.59 -2.18
CA LEU A 113 11.43 -9.93 -2.06
C LEU A 113 12.39 -10.69 -1.12
N ARG A 114 11.89 -11.24 0.00
CA ARG A 114 12.71 -12.07 0.89
C ARG A 114 13.16 -13.37 0.23
N LEU A 115 12.31 -13.99 -0.59
CA LEU A 115 12.65 -15.20 -1.34
C LEU A 115 13.73 -14.89 -2.38
N LEU A 116 13.59 -13.79 -3.13
CA LEU A 116 14.64 -13.32 -4.05
C LEU A 116 15.96 -13.07 -3.34
N LYS A 117 15.94 -12.41 -2.19
CA LYS A 117 17.15 -12.18 -1.39
C LYS A 117 17.76 -13.48 -0.87
N ARG A 118 16.95 -14.45 -0.44
CA ARG A 118 17.45 -15.77 -0.04
C ARG A 118 18.09 -16.52 -1.20
N LEU A 119 17.48 -16.46 -2.39
CA LEU A 119 18.04 -17.04 -3.61
C LEU A 119 19.37 -16.37 -3.96
N GLU A 120 19.45 -15.04 -3.90
CA GLU A 120 20.68 -14.28 -4.13
C GLU A 120 21.81 -14.67 -3.17
N LEU A 121 21.50 -14.83 -1.89
CA LEU A 121 22.47 -15.29 -0.88
C LEU A 121 22.91 -16.74 -1.13
N SER A 122 21.98 -17.61 -1.54
CA SER A 122 22.27 -19.02 -1.84
C SER A 122 23.07 -19.19 -3.13
N VAL A 123 22.91 -18.30 -4.11
CA VAL A 123 23.69 -18.35 -5.37
C VAL A 123 25.12 -17.90 -5.14
N ASN A 124 25.32 -16.89 -4.27
CA ASN A 124 26.61 -16.28 -3.98
C ASN A 124 27.30 -16.88 -2.73
N SER A 125 26.80 -17.99 -2.19
CA SER A 125 27.43 -18.66 -1.05
C SER A 125 28.71 -19.38 -1.50
N PRO A 126 29.77 -19.40 -0.66
CA PRO A 126 31.04 -20.06 -1.00
C PRO A 126 30.91 -21.57 -1.23
N ASP A 127 29.90 -22.21 -0.64
CA ASP A 127 29.63 -23.65 -0.77
C ASP A 127 28.76 -24.01 -1.99
N SER A 128 28.53 -23.06 -2.90
CA SER A 128 27.66 -23.27 -4.06
C SER A 128 28.38 -24.05 -5.17
N GLU A 129 27.85 -25.22 -5.53
CA GLU A 129 28.36 -26.05 -6.65
C GLU A 129 27.93 -25.52 -8.04
N LEU A 130 27.41 -24.30 -8.12
CA LEU A 130 26.95 -23.70 -9.36
C LEU A 130 28.12 -23.40 -10.31
N THR A 131 27.92 -23.67 -11.61
CA THR A 131 28.88 -23.23 -12.62
C THR A 131 28.92 -21.70 -12.69
N PRO A 132 30.07 -21.08 -13.02
CA PRO A 132 30.18 -19.62 -13.12
C PRO A 132 29.15 -19.00 -14.08
N ALA A 133 28.85 -19.68 -15.18
CA ALA A 133 27.83 -19.26 -16.14
C ALA A 133 26.41 -19.27 -15.53
N ALA A 134 26.06 -20.31 -14.76
CA ALA A 134 24.78 -20.39 -14.08
C ALA A 134 24.64 -19.30 -12.99
N ALA A 135 25.69 -19.06 -12.21
CA ALA A 135 25.68 -18.00 -11.18
C ALA A 135 25.48 -16.61 -11.79
N MET A 136 26.17 -16.29 -12.90
CA MET A 136 25.98 -15.02 -13.62
C MET A 136 24.55 -14.88 -14.17
N PHE A 137 24.00 -15.95 -14.76
CA PHE A 137 22.62 -15.94 -15.25
C PHE A 137 21.60 -15.71 -14.13
N LEU A 138 21.73 -16.43 -13.01
CA LEU A 138 20.82 -16.27 -11.87
C LEU A 138 20.91 -14.86 -11.26
N ASN A 139 22.11 -14.32 -11.07
CA ASN A 139 22.29 -12.96 -10.56
C ASN A 139 21.67 -11.91 -11.51
N SER A 140 21.86 -12.05 -12.82
CA SER A 140 21.22 -11.19 -13.83
C SER A 140 19.69 -11.30 -13.76
N PHE A 141 19.16 -12.52 -13.65
CA PHE A 141 17.72 -12.76 -13.51
C PHE A 141 17.16 -12.14 -12.23
N ILE A 142 17.82 -12.33 -11.08
CA ILE A 142 17.42 -11.77 -9.77
C ILE A 142 17.39 -10.24 -9.83
N SER A 143 18.43 -9.61 -10.36
CA SER A 143 18.50 -8.15 -10.55
C SER A 143 17.35 -7.64 -11.43
N LYS A 144 17.05 -8.35 -12.53
CA LYS A 144 15.91 -8.04 -13.40
C LYS A 144 14.56 -8.25 -12.70
N MET A 145 14.42 -9.22 -11.81
CA MET A 145 13.20 -9.43 -11.02
C MET A 145 12.94 -8.28 -10.05
N TYR A 146 13.95 -7.79 -9.33
CA TYR A 146 13.79 -6.64 -8.42
C TYR A 146 13.29 -5.39 -9.13
N THR A 147 13.71 -5.16 -10.39
CA THR A 147 13.24 -4.02 -11.19
C THR A 147 11.88 -4.27 -11.85
N THR A 148 11.55 -5.52 -12.19
CA THR A 148 10.30 -5.90 -12.88
C THR A 148 9.10 -5.95 -11.94
N ILE A 149 9.25 -6.44 -10.71
CA ILE A 149 8.15 -6.55 -9.72
C ILE A 149 7.36 -5.24 -9.52
N PRO A 150 7.99 -4.09 -9.21
CA PRO A 150 7.26 -2.84 -9.01
C PRO A 150 6.58 -2.34 -10.28
N ILE A 151 7.16 -2.60 -11.46
CA ILE A 151 6.54 -2.27 -12.76
C ILE A 151 5.29 -3.13 -12.95
N LEU A 152 5.35 -4.42 -12.63
CA LEU A 152 4.21 -5.33 -12.73
C LEU A 152 3.06 -4.88 -11.81
N ILE A 153 3.37 -4.49 -10.58
CA ILE A 153 2.37 -3.95 -9.64
C ILE A 153 1.71 -2.68 -10.21
N LEU A 154 2.50 -1.77 -10.77
CA LEU A 154 2.00 -0.51 -11.33
C LEU A 154 1.16 -0.75 -12.59
N VAL A 155 1.60 -1.64 -13.48
CA VAL A 155 0.83 -2.07 -14.67
C VAL A 155 -0.50 -2.69 -14.24
N HIS A 156 -0.50 -3.57 -13.24
CA HIS A 156 -1.74 -4.17 -12.72
C HIS A 156 -2.71 -3.11 -12.18
N LYS A 157 -2.21 -2.10 -11.43
CA LYS A 157 -3.04 -0.96 -10.98
C LYS A 157 -3.58 -0.14 -12.16
N GLY A 158 -2.77 0.12 -13.18
CA GLY A 158 -3.20 0.80 -14.40
C GLY A 158 -4.32 0.04 -15.12
N LEU A 159 -4.16 -1.27 -15.30
CA LEU A 159 -5.19 -2.15 -15.87
C LEU A 159 -6.46 -2.17 -15.01
N PHE A 160 -6.32 -2.15 -13.68
CA PHE A 160 -7.47 -2.02 -12.79
C PHE A 160 -8.23 -0.72 -13.03
N TYR A 161 -7.58 0.42 -13.15
CA TYR A 161 -8.29 1.69 -13.40
C TYR A 161 -9.04 1.71 -14.74
N MET A 162 -8.55 0.97 -15.75
CA MET A 162 -9.22 0.86 -17.04
C MET A 162 -10.40 -0.12 -17.03
N PHE A 163 -10.22 -1.30 -16.44
CA PHE A 163 -11.16 -2.43 -16.57
C PHE A 163 -11.95 -2.74 -15.30
N GLY A 164 -11.49 -2.31 -14.13
CA GLY A 164 -12.27 -2.28 -12.89
C GLY A 164 -12.48 -3.61 -12.17
N ARG A 165 -11.64 -4.61 -12.43
CA ARG A 165 -11.87 -5.97 -11.89
C ARG A 165 -11.13 -6.21 -10.56
N TYR A 166 -9.82 -6.33 -10.62
CA TYR A 166 -9.01 -6.68 -9.45
C TYR A 166 -8.11 -5.52 -9.02
N TYR A 167 -8.37 -4.90 -7.86
CA TYR A 167 -7.52 -3.81 -7.35
C TYR A 167 -6.13 -4.30 -6.93
N SER A 168 -6.04 -5.40 -6.18
CA SER A 168 -4.77 -5.98 -5.73
C SER A 168 -4.44 -7.29 -6.46
N LEU A 169 -3.14 -7.58 -6.62
CA LEU A 169 -2.66 -8.83 -7.21
C LEU A 169 -3.07 -10.05 -6.36
N GLY A 170 -3.12 -9.91 -5.04
CA GLY A 170 -3.59 -10.96 -4.13
C GLY A 170 -5.04 -11.36 -4.38
N LYS A 171 -5.93 -10.37 -4.56
CA LYS A 171 -7.34 -10.62 -4.93
C LYS A 171 -7.47 -11.26 -6.30
N ARG A 172 -6.64 -10.86 -7.28
CA ARG A 172 -6.58 -11.52 -8.61
C ARG A 172 -6.18 -12.98 -8.48
N ALA A 173 -5.11 -13.28 -7.74
CA ALA A 173 -4.62 -14.64 -7.54
C ALA A 173 -5.64 -15.53 -6.80
N ALA A 174 -6.37 -14.95 -5.84
CA ALA A 174 -7.41 -15.65 -5.09
C ALA A 174 -8.78 -15.70 -5.79
N GLY A 175 -8.96 -15.02 -6.92
CA GLY A 175 -10.26 -14.93 -7.62
C GLY A 175 -11.36 -14.23 -6.82
N VAL A 176 -10.99 -13.24 -6.00
CA VAL A 176 -11.92 -12.45 -5.18
C VAL A 176 -12.21 -11.12 -5.91
N ASP A 177 -13.43 -11.00 -6.42
CA ASP A 177 -13.94 -9.82 -7.13
C ASP A 177 -15.12 -9.21 -6.35
N TYR A 178 -15.78 -8.19 -6.90
CA TYR A 178 -16.86 -7.47 -6.25
C TYR A 178 -18.11 -7.35 -7.13
N ALA A 179 -19.25 -7.68 -6.55
CA ALA A 179 -20.57 -7.42 -7.12
C ALA A 179 -21.20 -6.21 -6.43
N LYS A 180 -21.90 -5.38 -7.21
CA LYS A 180 -22.70 -4.26 -6.73
C LYS A 180 -24.07 -4.77 -6.28
N VAL A 181 -24.42 -4.53 -5.01
CA VAL A 181 -25.70 -4.99 -4.42
C VAL A 181 -26.68 -3.84 -4.26
N TYR A 182 -26.26 -2.72 -3.67
CA TYR A 182 -27.13 -1.57 -3.39
C TYR A 182 -26.39 -0.23 -3.47
N GLY A 183 -27.13 0.87 -3.37
CA GLY A 183 -26.58 2.23 -3.41
C GLY A 183 -26.44 2.83 -4.81
N ARG A 184 -26.36 4.16 -4.87
CA ARG A 184 -26.26 4.91 -6.14
C ARG A 184 -24.90 4.69 -6.78
N ARG A 185 -24.87 4.52 -8.11
CA ARG A 185 -23.62 4.46 -8.86
C ARG A 185 -22.99 5.85 -8.95
N PRO A 186 -21.65 5.96 -8.85
CA PRO A 186 -20.96 7.21 -9.13
C PRO A 186 -21.22 7.64 -10.58
N THR A 187 -21.16 8.95 -10.83
CA THR A 187 -21.34 9.53 -12.16
C THR A 187 -20.24 9.06 -13.11
N ASP A 188 -20.56 9.01 -14.41
CA ASP A 188 -19.63 8.52 -15.44
C ASP A 188 -18.34 9.36 -15.54
N THR A 189 -18.39 10.63 -15.13
CA THR A 189 -17.24 11.55 -15.06
C THR A 189 -16.10 11.01 -14.19
N ILE A 190 -16.42 10.43 -13.02
CA ILE A 190 -15.43 9.83 -12.11
C ILE A 190 -14.79 8.61 -12.76
N SER A 191 -15.58 7.81 -13.49
CA SER A 191 -15.09 6.63 -14.20
C SER A 191 -14.13 7.00 -15.33
N TRP A 192 -14.38 8.11 -16.03
CA TRP A 192 -13.49 8.60 -17.08
C TRP A 192 -12.14 9.09 -16.54
N GLY A 193 -12.16 9.85 -15.43
CA GLY A 193 -10.94 10.30 -14.76
C GLY A 193 -10.03 9.14 -14.33
N LEU A 194 -10.61 8.05 -13.80
CA LEU A 194 -9.85 6.85 -13.47
C LEU A 194 -9.25 6.18 -14.71
N ARG A 195 -9.99 6.08 -15.81
CA ARG A 195 -9.44 5.52 -17.06
C ARG A 195 -8.26 6.33 -17.59
N LEU A 196 -8.34 7.66 -17.54
CA LEU A 196 -7.23 8.54 -17.90
C LEU A 196 -6.01 8.28 -17.00
N LEU A 197 -6.22 8.18 -15.68
CA LEU A 197 -5.15 7.83 -14.74
C LEU A 197 -4.52 6.47 -15.09
N GLY A 198 -5.34 5.48 -15.45
CA GLY A 198 -4.88 4.17 -15.95
C GLY A 198 -3.97 4.30 -17.17
N ILE A 199 -4.39 5.03 -18.20
CA ILE A 199 -3.59 5.26 -19.41
C ILE A 199 -2.27 5.94 -19.07
N VAL A 200 -2.31 7.02 -18.28
CA VAL A 200 -1.11 7.75 -17.87
C VAL A 200 -0.13 6.84 -17.12
N THR A 201 -0.62 6.01 -16.19
CA THR A 201 0.25 5.06 -15.47
C THR A 201 0.89 4.03 -16.40
N LEU A 202 0.16 3.52 -17.40
CA LEU A 202 0.69 2.55 -18.37
C LEU A 202 1.72 3.19 -19.32
N VAL A 203 1.46 4.42 -19.77
CA VAL A 203 2.42 5.18 -20.58
C VAL A 203 3.70 5.47 -19.77
N GLN A 204 3.56 5.88 -18.50
CA GLN A 204 4.70 6.08 -17.62
C GLN A 204 5.52 4.80 -17.43
N CYS A 205 4.87 3.65 -17.25
CA CYS A 205 5.54 2.34 -17.19
C CYS A 205 6.30 2.03 -18.50
N ALA A 206 5.66 2.23 -19.66
CA ALA A 206 6.27 1.98 -20.96
C ALA A 206 7.51 2.86 -21.18
N LEU A 207 7.41 4.16 -20.86
CA LEU A 207 8.53 5.10 -20.92
C LEU A 207 9.66 4.71 -19.95
N LYS A 208 9.32 4.26 -18.73
CA LYS A 208 10.31 3.79 -17.75
C LYS A 208 11.03 2.55 -18.24
N MET A 209 10.32 1.57 -18.82
CA MET A 209 10.93 0.38 -19.41
C MET A 209 11.83 0.73 -20.61
N TRP A 210 11.37 1.63 -21.48
CA TRP A 210 12.14 2.07 -22.64
C TRP A 210 13.44 2.78 -22.22
N ARG A 211 13.36 3.69 -21.24
CA ARG A 211 14.54 4.39 -20.70
C ARG A 211 15.48 3.48 -19.91
N ASN A 212 14.94 2.51 -19.15
CA ASN A 212 15.74 1.57 -18.36
C ASN A 212 16.48 0.55 -19.24
N SER A 213 16.06 0.36 -20.49
CA SER A 213 16.85 -0.38 -21.49
C SER A 213 18.15 0.34 -21.87
N ASN A 214 18.28 1.65 -21.57
CA ASN A 214 19.46 2.47 -21.87
C ASN A 214 20.31 2.81 -20.64
N SER A 215 19.89 2.42 -19.43
CA SER A 215 20.60 2.76 -18.18
C SER A 215 20.65 1.54 -17.26
N GLU A 216 21.79 0.84 -17.26
CA GLU A 216 22.11 -0.11 -16.19
C GLU A 216 22.37 0.65 -14.87
N ASN A 217 22.05 -0.02 -13.76
CA ASN A 217 22.28 0.37 -12.35
C ASN A 217 21.28 1.35 -11.73
N ASP A 218 20.10 0.85 -11.35
CA ASP A 218 19.27 1.47 -10.29
C ASP A 218 18.65 0.39 -9.37
N THR A 219 19.44 -0.61 -8.99
CA THR A 219 19.09 -1.65 -8.00
C THR A 219 18.98 -1.09 -6.58
N ASP A 220 19.54 0.09 -6.32
CA ASP A 220 19.64 0.66 -4.98
C ASP A 220 18.48 1.61 -4.61
N LYS A 221 17.61 1.97 -5.57
CA LYS A 221 16.46 2.87 -5.34
C LYS A 221 15.26 2.18 -4.71
N TYR A 222 14.97 0.93 -5.07
CA TYR A 222 13.74 0.26 -4.63
C TYR A 222 13.79 -0.23 -3.18
N LEU A 223 14.98 -0.56 -2.65
CA LEU A 223 15.15 -0.91 -1.24
C LEU A 223 15.17 0.31 -0.31
N LYS A 224 15.46 1.52 -0.83
CA LYS A 224 15.58 2.76 -0.03
C LYS A 224 14.37 3.71 -0.12
N ALA A 225 13.49 3.53 -1.11
CA ALA A 225 12.40 4.47 -1.35
C ALA A 225 11.31 4.47 -0.26
N ASP A 226 11.05 3.34 0.41
CA ASP A 226 9.97 3.26 1.43
C ASP A 226 10.43 3.75 2.83
N GLU A 227 11.74 3.78 3.11
CA GLU A 227 12.25 4.23 4.42
C GLU A 227 12.90 5.61 4.44
N LYS A 228 13.46 6.11 3.31
CA LYS A 228 14.22 7.38 3.32
C LYS A 228 13.39 8.59 2.90
N HIS A 229 12.43 8.46 1.99
CA HIS A 229 11.62 9.59 1.51
C HIS A 229 10.60 10.08 2.56
N SER A 230 10.02 9.19 3.38
CA SER A 230 9.02 9.61 4.39
C SER A 230 9.62 10.17 5.69
N LYS A 231 10.94 10.00 5.92
CA LYS A 231 11.62 10.49 7.13
C LYS A 231 12.12 11.92 7.01
N LEU A 232 12.38 12.40 5.80
CA LEU A 232 12.96 13.73 5.56
C LEU A 232 11.95 14.75 5.06
N GLU A 233 10.73 14.36 4.67
CA GLU A 233 9.69 15.31 4.26
C GLU A 233 9.00 15.95 5.48
N CYS A 234 8.73 17.25 5.37
CA CYS A 234 8.05 18.03 6.38
C CYS A 234 6.64 17.50 6.60
N ARG A 235 6.30 17.14 7.83
CA ARG A 235 4.98 16.59 8.18
C ARG A 235 3.82 17.60 8.08
N LEU A 236 4.12 18.89 7.92
CA LEU A 236 3.11 19.93 7.74
C LEU A 236 2.75 20.16 6.27
N CYS A 237 3.75 20.31 5.40
CA CYS A 237 3.50 20.58 3.97
C CYS A 237 3.65 19.36 3.06
N LEU A 238 4.27 18.27 3.53
CA LEU A 238 4.53 17.04 2.77
C LEU A 238 5.33 17.23 1.47
N GLU A 239 5.96 18.39 1.31
CA GLU A 239 6.67 18.77 0.08
C GLU A 239 8.15 19.06 0.34
N ARG A 240 8.44 19.86 1.37
CA ARG A 240 9.79 20.37 1.65
C ARG A 240 10.52 19.47 2.63
N MET A 241 11.85 19.45 2.53
CA MET A 241 12.70 18.75 3.50
C MET A 241 12.56 19.35 4.90
N SER A 242 12.57 18.49 5.92
CA SER A 242 12.48 18.86 7.33
C SER A 242 13.83 19.37 7.83
N THR A 243 14.09 20.65 7.65
CA THR A 243 15.39 21.27 7.97
C THR A 243 15.44 21.90 9.36
N THR A 244 14.36 21.87 10.14
CA THR A 244 14.27 22.55 11.44
C THR A 244 13.73 21.62 12.51
N THR A 245 14.39 21.56 13.66
CA THR A 245 13.96 20.79 14.83
C THR A 245 13.41 21.68 15.93
N THR A 246 12.39 21.19 16.62
CA THR A 246 11.93 21.70 17.91
C THR A 246 12.77 21.13 19.06
N PRO A 247 12.78 21.73 20.27
CA PRO A 247 13.50 21.18 21.44
C PRO A 247 13.10 19.75 21.82
N CYS A 248 11.86 19.36 21.51
CA CYS A 248 11.35 18.01 21.70
C CYS A 248 11.85 16.98 20.66
N GLY A 249 12.63 17.41 19.67
CA GLY A 249 13.25 16.56 18.64
C GLY A 249 12.42 16.32 17.38
N HIS A 250 11.25 16.95 17.24
CA HIS A 250 10.42 16.84 16.04
C HIS A 250 10.88 17.79 14.93
N LEU A 251 10.90 17.27 13.69
CA LEU A 251 11.47 17.90 12.50
C LEU A 251 10.39 18.40 11.52
N PHE A 252 10.57 19.60 10.98
CA PHE A 252 9.69 20.26 10.01
C PHE A 252 10.48 21.18 9.07
N CYS A 253 9.83 21.68 8.01
CA CYS A 253 10.38 22.75 7.18
C CYS A 253 10.38 24.09 7.95
N TRP A 254 11.41 24.93 7.74
CA TRP A 254 11.53 26.23 8.42
C TRP A 254 10.28 27.10 8.31
N SER A 255 9.77 27.30 7.08
CA SER A 255 8.57 28.13 6.87
C SER A 255 7.36 27.58 7.61
N CYS A 256 7.11 26.28 7.47
CA CYS A 256 6.00 25.58 8.08
C CYS A 256 5.98 25.71 9.61
N LEU A 257 7.14 25.50 10.25
CA LEU A 257 7.26 25.55 11.71
C LEU A 257 7.16 26.99 12.22
N THR A 258 7.78 27.94 11.52
CA THR A 258 7.74 29.37 11.91
C THR A 258 6.31 29.91 11.82
N ASP A 259 5.61 29.64 10.71
CA ASP A 259 4.21 30.04 10.51
C ASP A 259 3.30 29.43 11.59
N TRP A 260 3.53 28.16 11.93
CA TRP A 260 2.78 27.50 12.99
C TRP A 260 3.03 28.14 14.35
N LEU A 261 4.28 28.36 14.74
CA LEU A 261 4.64 28.91 16.05
C LEU A 261 4.16 30.35 16.24
N ASN A 262 4.04 31.12 15.15
CA ASN A 262 3.41 32.44 15.17
C ASN A 262 1.92 32.40 15.54
N SER A 263 1.23 31.29 15.23
CA SER A 263 -0.17 31.10 15.59
C SER A 263 -0.36 30.43 16.95
N LYS A 264 0.47 29.41 17.25
CA LYS A 264 0.39 28.59 18.47
C LYS A 264 1.81 28.19 18.90
N PRO A 265 2.28 28.62 20.08
CA PRO A 265 3.64 28.31 20.56
C PRO A 265 3.74 26.89 21.13
N GLN A 266 3.45 25.88 20.30
CA GLN A 266 3.50 24.47 20.67
C GLN A 266 3.92 23.61 19.47
N CYS A 267 4.59 22.50 19.71
CA CYS A 267 5.00 21.56 18.67
C CYS A 267 3.76 20.96 17.95
N PRO A 268 3.72 20.97 16.60
CA PRO A 268 2.60 20.39 15.85
C PRO A 268 2.35 18.89 16.10
N LEU A 269 3.38 18.14 16.51
CA LEU A 269 3.30 16.68 16.69
C LEU A 269 2.99 16.27 18.13
N CYS A 270 3.80 16.71 19.12
CA CYS A 270 3.62 16.32 20.52
C CYS A 270 2.94 17.38 21.40
N ARG A 271 2.66 18.58 20.88
CA ARG A 271 2.04 19.71 21.59
C ARG A 271 2.83 20.23 22.80
N GLU A 272 4.10 19.84 22.94
CA GLU A 272 4.99 20.45 23.92
C GLU A 272 5.18 21.95 23.61
N HIS A 273 5.25 22.78 24.65
CA HIS A 273 5.42 24.22 24.48
C HIS A 273 6.77 24.53 23.83
N VAL A 274 6.76 25.32 22.75
CA VAL A 274 7.97 25.67 21.99
C VAL A 274 8.06 27.18 21.85
N VAL A 275 9.20 27.72 22.29
CA VAL A 275 9.55 29.13 22.10
C VAL A 275 10.21 29.30 20.73
N PRO A 276 9.81 30.26 19.88
CA PRO A 276 10.39 30.46 18.55
C PRO A 276 11.91 30.63 18.53
N SER A 277 12.52 31.22 19.56
CA SER A 277 13.98 31.38 19.67
C SER A 277 14.74 30.08 19.94
N ARG A 278 14.04 28.98 20.22
CA ARG A 278 14.62 27.68 20.57
C ARG A 278 14.48 26.62 19.48
N ILE A 279 13.94 26.98 18.31
CA ILE A 279 13.99 26.07 17.15
C ILE A 279 15.38 26.13 16.52
N VAL A 280 15.89 24.99 16.08
CA VAL A 280 17.26 24.88 15.56
C VAL A 280 17.20 24.37 14.13
N HIS A 281 17.91 25.05 13.23
CA HIS A 281 18.07 24.59 11.86
C HIS A 281 19.13 23.49 11.79
N VAL A 282 18.76 22.34 11.26
CA VAL A 282 19.63 21.17 11.18
C VAL A 282 20.19 21.12 9.75
N MET A 283 21.48 21.40 9.62
CA MET A 283 22.18 21.50 8.33
C MET A 283 22.81 20.17 7.85
N ASN A 284 22.94 19.18 8.73
CA ASN A 284 23.56 17.88 8.46
C ASN A 284 22.55 16.72 8.63
N LEU A 285 21.47 16.73 7.85
CA LEU A 285 20.45 15.67 7.84
C LEU A 285 20.71 14.59 6.80
#